data_AF-A0A959NWK2-F1
#
_entry.id   AF-A0A959NWK2-F1
#
_cell.length_a   1.000
_cell.length_b   1.000
_cell.length_c   1.000
_cell.angle_alpha   90.00
_cell.angle_beta   90.00
_cell.angle_gamma   90.00
#
_symmetry.space_group_name_H-M   'P 1'
#
loop_
_entity.id
_entity.type
_entity.pdbx_description
1 polymer ?
#
loop_
_entity_poly.entity_id
_entity_poly.type
_entity_poly.pdbx_seq_one_letter_code
_entity_poly.pdbx_strand_id
1 'polypeptide(L)'
;MEDLPKNSEQNHPQILNLENPYDLIDGASGEGFDITSEFEKQRNIIADKSNWLDDRLEAFGDIMDSEVGDTSMVRARNIEREVGARQIYLKFEGGNPTGTQKDRIAFAQAMDAMRRGFETMTLAT
;
A
#
# COMPACT_ATOMS: atom_id res chain seq x y z
N MET A 1 60.99 -26.67 3.75
CA MET A 1 60.92 -25.31 3.18
C MET A 1 59.59 -25.24 2.47
N GLU A 2 58.61 -24.74 3.21
CA GLU A 2 57.18 -24.83 2.93
C GLU A 2 56.76 -23.40 2.60
N ASP A 3 56.46 -23.13 1.32
CA ASP A 3 56.01 -21.82 0.87
C ASP A 3 54.47 -21.76 0.92
N LEU A 4 53.98 -20.89 1.80
CA LEU A 4 52.58 -20.47 1.91
C LEU A 4 52.13 -19.70 0.66
N PRO A 5 50.85 -19.80 0.27
CA PRO A 5 50.12 -18.65 -0.19
C PRO A 5 49.04 -18.21 0.81
N LYS A 6 49.17 -16.93 1.18
CA LYS A 6 48.19 -16.10 1.85
C LYS A 6 47.00 -15.86 0.91
N ASN A 7 45.76 -16.05 1.37
CA ASN A 7 44.83 -14.92 1.55
C ASN A 7 43.59 -15.38 2.29
N SER A 8 43.41 -14.79 3.48
CA SER A 8 42.19 -14.81 4.26
C SER A 8 41.22 -13.80 3.66
N GLU A 9 40.20 -14.25 2.92
CA GLU A 9 39.01 -13.43 2.71
C GLU A 9 38.17 -13.47 3.99
N GLN A 10 38.21 -12.35 4.69
CA GLN A 10 37.40 -12.06 5.86
C GLN A 10 35.93 -12.03 5.43
N ASN A 11 35.13 -13.00 5.89
CA ASN A 11 33.68 -12.88 5.88
C ASN A 11 33.28 -11.70 6.77
N HIS A 12 33.17 -10.51 6.19
CA HIS A 12 32.49 -9.40 6.83
C HIS A 12 31.00 -9.73 6.91
N PRO A 13 30.38 -9.76 8.11
CA PRO A 13 28.94 -9.81 8.18
C PRO A 13 28.41 -8.53 7.52
N GLN A 14 27.62 -8.69 6.47
CA GLN A 14 26.91 -7.58 5.84
C GLN A 14 26.00 -6.97 6.92
N ILE A 15 26.42 -5.82 7.44
CA ILE A 15 25.58 -5.03 8.33
C ILE A 15 24.42 -4.57 7.45
N LEU A 16 23.24 -5.16 7.67
CA LEU A 16 21.99 -4.70 7.05
C LEU A 16 21.87 -3.20 7.34
N ASN A 17 22.07 -2.40 6.30
CA ASN A 17 21.98 -0.96 6.41
C ASN A 17 20.49 -0.61 6.54
N LEU A 18 20.06 -0.33 7.77
CA LEU A 18 18.65 -0.09 8.12
C LEU A 18 18.09 1.19 7.48
N GLU A 19 18.93 2.04 6.89
CA GLU A 19 18.52 3.23 6.16
C GLU A 19 17.94 2.91 4.77
N ASN A 20 18.23 1.75 4.19
CA ASN A 20 17.69 1.37 2.88
C ASN A 20 17.49 -0.16 2.77
N PRO A 21 16.44 -0.72 3.38
CA PRO A 21 16.25 -2.17 3.46
C PRO A 21 15.95 -2.87 2.12
N TYR A 22 15.94 -2.13 1.00
CA TYR A 22 15.53 -2.62 -0.32
C TYR A 22 16.52 -2.32 -1.47
N ASP A 23 17.77 -1.94 -1.16
CA ASP A 23 18.81 -1.89 -2.21
C ASP A 23 19.04 -3.30 -2.77
N LEU A 24 18.54 -3.54 -3.98
CA LEU A 24 18.78 -4.78 -4.72
C LEU A 24 20.22 -4.81 -5.24
N ILE A 25 20.73 -6.02 -5.45
CA ILE A 25 22.10 -6.27 -5.94
C ILE A 25 22.34 -5.47 -7.24
N ASP A 26 23.50 -4.81 -7.32
CA ASP A 26 24.03 -4.13 -8.51
C ASP A 26 23.32 -2.81 -8.90
N GLY A 27 22.93 -1.99 -7.91
CA GLY A 27 22.44 -0.62 -8.17
C GLY A 27 21.09 -0.57 -8.89
N ALA A 28 20.35 -1.67 -8.91
CA ALA A 28 19.00 -1.71 -9.42
C ALA A 28 18.04 -1.01 -8.44
N SER A 29 17.64 0.23 -8.74
CA SER A 29 16.52 0.87 -8.06
C SER A 29 15.21 0.36 -8.65
N GLY A 30 14.37 -0.26 -7.82
CA GLY A 30 13.03 -0.66 -8.22
C GLY A 30 12.06 0.53 -8.28
N GLU A 31 11.09 0.51 -9.20
CA GLU A 31 9.99 1.49 -9.28
C GLU A 31 9.18 1.62 -7.97
N GLY A 32 9.31 0.68 -7.03
CA GLY A 32 8.65 0.74 -5.71
C GLY A 32 9.10 1.91 -4.82
N PHE A 33 10.27 2.50 -5.07
CA PHE A 33 10.71 3.71 -4.37
C PHE A 33 9.87 4.94 -4.73
N ASP A 34 9.41 5.04 -5.98
CA ASP A 34 8.71 6.22 -6.47
C ASP A 34 7.27 6.29 -5.90
N ILE A 35 6.58 5.14 -5.87
CA ILE A 35 5.22 5.01 -5.34
C ILE A 35 5.15 5.37 -3.85
N THR A 36 6.09 4.86 -3.05
CA THR A 36 6.13 5.17 -1.61
C THR A 36 6.38 6.66 -1.38
N SER A 37 7.23 7.29 -2.19
CA SER A 37 7.53 8.72 -2.08
C SER A 37 6.31 9.59 -2.41
N GLU A 38 5.47 9.17 -3.35
CA GLU A 38 4.28 9.92 -3.74
C GLU A 38 3.20 9.89 -2.66
N PHE A 39 2.96 8.73 -2.05
CA PHE A 39 2.04 8.63 -0.93
C PHE A 39 2.47 9.46 0.28
N GLU A 40 3.77 9.53 0.56
CA GLU A 40 4.29 10.39 1.63
C GLU A 40 4.05 11.87 1.34
N LYS A 41 4.17 12.33 0.09
CA LYS A 41 3.82 13.71 -0.28
C LYS A 41 2.34 13.99 -0.01
N GLN A 42 1.46 13.11 -0.48
CA GLN A 42 0.01 13.27 -0.30
C GLN A 42 -0.37 13.26 1.18
N ARG A 43 0.22 12.35 1.98
CA ARG A 43 0.04 12.33 3.45
C ARG A 43 0.47 13.63 4.11
N ASN A 44 1.60 14.20 3.70
CA ASN A 44 2.08 15.47 4.23
C ASN A 44 1.12 16.62 3.90
N ILE A 45 0.58 16.68 2.68
CA ILE A 45 -0.42 17.68 2.29
C ILE A 45 -1.67 17.55 3.17
N ILE A 46 -2.20 16.33 3.32
CA ILE A 46 -3.40 16.04 4.11
C ILE A 46 -3.21 16.40 5.60
N ALA A 47 -2.04 16.09 6.17
CA ALA A 47 -1.76 16.29 7.59
C ALA A 47 -1.58 17.77 7.97
N ASP A 48 -1.06 18.59 7.06
CA ASP A 48 -0.81 20.00 7.32
C ASP A 48 -2.11 20.83 7.21
N LYS A 49 -2.66 21.21 8.36
CA LYS A 49 -3.87 22.06 8.46
C LYS A 49 -3.66 23.49 7.96
N SER A 50 -2.42 23.91 7.67
CA SER A 50 -2.14 25.23 7.08
C SER A 50 -2.41 25.28 5.56
N ASN A 51 -2.46 24.12 4.90
CA ASN A 51 -2.89 24.00 3.51
C ASN A 51 -4.39 24.29 3.37
N TRP A 52 -4.80 24.71 2.16
CA TRP A 52 -6.20 24.92 1.85
C TRP A 52 -6.98 23.62 1.96
N LEU A 53 -8.24 23.71 2.38
CA LEU A 53 -9.09 22.52 2.53
C LEU A 53 -9.21 21.75 1.22
N ASP A 54 -9.33 22.45 0.10
CA ASP A 54 -9.48 21.84 -1.22
C ASP A 54 -8.23 21.01 -1.60
N ASP A 55 -7.03 21.56 -1.40
CA ASP A 55 -5.76 20.84 -1.63
C ASP A 55 -5.67 19.56 -0.78
N ARG A 56 -6.12 19.63 0.48
CA ARG A 56 -6.12 18.48 1.40
C ARG A 56 -7.15 17.42 0.99
N LEU A 57 -8.29 17.84 0.46
CA LEU A 57 -9.34 16.94 -0.02
C LEU A 57 -8.93 16.26 -1.34
N GLU A 58 -8.27 17.00 -2.24
CA GLU A 58 -7.70 16.47 -3.48
C GLU A 58 -6.66 15.40 -3.16
N ALA A 59 -5.67 15.72 -2.32
CA ALA A 59 -4.66 14.77 -1.87
C ALA A 59 -5.26 13.51 -1.21
N PHE A 60 -6.33 13.67 -0.41
CA PHE A 60 -7.04 12.54 0.19
C PHE A 60 -7.75 11.67 -0.87
N GLY A 61 -8.33 12.30 -1.89
CA GLY A 61 -8.94 11.64 -3.05
C GLY A 61 -7.92 10.82 -3.85
N ASP A 62 -6.74 11.38 -4.11
CA ASP A 62 -5.66 10.71 -4.84
C ASP A 62 -5.21 9.41 -4.15
N ILE A 63 -5.12 9.43 -2.81
CA ILE A 63 -4.83 8.22 -2.02
C ILE A 63 -5.96 7.20 -2.16
N MET A 64 -7.21 7.64 -2.03
CA MET A 64 -8.37 6.76 -2.12
C MET A 64 -8.43 6.05 -3.48
N ASP A 65 -8.25 6.79 -4.56
CA ASP A 65 -8.34 6.27 -5.93
C ASP A 65 -7.18 5.33 -6.26
N SER A 66 -6.02 5.50 -5.62
CA SER A 66 -4.85 4.64 -5.83
C SER A 66 -4.91 3.32 -5.03
N GLU A 67 -5.43 3.36 -3.79
CA GLU A 67 -5.31 2.25 -2.85
C GLU A 67 -6.61 1.46 -2.65
N VAL A 68 -7.78 2.08 -2.82
CA VAL A 68 -9.06 1.48 -2.46
C VAL A 68 -9.86 1.12 -3.70
N GLY A 69 -10.16 -0.17 -3.83
CA GLY A 69 -10.90 -0.70 -4.95
C GLY A 69 -10.03 -1.48 -5.91
N ASP A 70 -10.41 -1.49 -7.18
CA ASP A 70 -9.77 -2.29 -8.24
C ASP A 70 -9.44 -3.73 -7.87
N THR A 71 -10.26 -4.27 -6.98
CA THR A 71 -10.06 -5.58 -6.40
C THR A 71 -10.35 -6.68 -7.41
N SER A 72 -9.70 -7.82 -7.22
CA SER A 72 -9.79 -8.94 -8.15
C SER A 72 -11.22 -9.44 -8.35
N MET A 73 -11.58 -9.70 -9.60
CA MET A 73 -12.81 -10.40 -9.98
C MET A 73 -12.45 -11.72 -10.66
N VAL A 74 -12.72 -12.83 -10.00
CA VAL A 74 -12.26 -14.16 -10.44
C VAL A 74 -13.45 -15.08 -10.72
N ARG A 75 -13.39 -15.84 -11.81
CA ARG A 75 -14.41 -16.81 -12.14
C ARG A 75 -14.26 -18.09 -11.31
N ALA A 76 -15.32 -18.49 -10.60
CA ALA A 76 -15.32 -19.64 -9.70
C ALA A 76 -15.77 -20.95 -10.38
N ARG A 77 -14.94 -21.46 -11.29
CA ARG A 77 -15.26 -22.67 -12.10
C ARG A 77 -15.57 -23.92 -11.27
N ASN A 78 -14.97 -24.06 -10.09
CA ASN A 78 -15.22 -25.22 -9.22
C ASN A 78 -16.60 -25.11 -8.56
N ILE A 79 -16.96 -23.93 -8.07
CA ILE A 79 -18.29 -23.65 -7.52
C ILE A 79 -19.36 -23.84 -8.60
N GLU A 80 -19.14 -23.32 -9.82
CA GLU A 80 -20.05 -23.54 -10.96
C GLU A 80 -20.41 -25.03 -11.15
N ARG A 81 -19.41 -25.93 -11.09
CA ARG A 81 -19.62 -27.38 -11.25
C ARG A 81 -20.40 -28.00 -10.09
N GLU A 82 -20.15 -27.54 -8.88
CA GLU A 82 -20.77 -28.07 -7.66
C GLU A 82 -22.25 -27.66 -7.54
N VAL A 83 -22.57 -26.40 -7.85
CA VAL A 83 -23.94 -25.88 -7.69
C VAL A 83 -24.80 -25.97 -8.95
N GLY A 84 -24.25 -26.41 -10.07
CA GLY A 84 -24.97 -26.55 -11.34
C GLY A 84 -25.30 -25.21 -12.04
N ALA A 85 -24.68 -24.11 -11.62
CA ALA A 85 -24.84 -22.79 -12.21
C ALA A 85 -23.65 -22.43 -13.11
N ARG A 86 -23.80 -21.38 -13.93
CA ARG A 86 -22.77 -20.91 -14.86
C ARG A 86 -22.52 -19.43 -14.63
N GLN A 87 -21.32 -18.96 -15.01
CA GLN A 87 -20.93 -17.55 -14.95
C GLN A 87 -20.95 -16.99 -13.52
N ILE A 88 -20.40 -17.76 -12.58
CA ILE A 88 -20.19 -17.28 -11.21
C ILE A 88 -18.84 -16.57 -11.14
N TYR A 89 -18.88 -15.30 -10.77
CA TYR A 89 -17.71 -14.48 -10.52
C TYR A 89 -17.70 -14.05 -9.05
N LEU A 90 -16.53 -14.13 -8.44
CA LEU A 90 -16.29 -13.70 -7.07
C LEU A 90 -15.57 -12.36 -7.12
N LYS A 91 -16.15 -11.35 -6.46
CA LYS A 91 -15.52 -10.04 -6.23
C LYS A 91 -14.79 -10.10 -4.89
N PHE A 92 -13.45 -10.12 -4.94
CA PHE A 92 -12.63 -10.31 -3.76
C PHE A 92 -12.24 -8.98 -3.12
N GLU A 93 -13.00 -8.51 -2.13
CA GLU A 93 -12.72 -7.24 -1.43
C GLU A 93 -11.64 -7.35 -0.33
N GLY A 94 -11.01 -8.52 -0.18
CA GLY A 94 -9.89 -8.71 0.75
C GLY A 94 -8.57 -8.10 0.26
N GLY A 95 -8.53 -7.56 -0.97
CA GLY A 95 -7.37 -6.86 -1.53
C GLY A 95 -7.30 -5.38 -1.20
N ASN A 96 -8.30 -4.80 -0.53
CA ASN A 96 -8.22 -3.41 -0.04
C ASN A 96 -7.23 -3.30 1.15
N PRO A 97 -6.74 -2.10 1.50
CA PRO A 97 -5.68 -1.90 2.50
C PRO A 97 -5.92 -2.53 3.88
N THR A 98 -7.15 -2.50 4.41
CA THR A 98 -7.49 -3.16 5.70
C THR A 98 -7.96 -4.61 5.54
N GLY A 99 -8.00 -5.11 4.30
CA GLY A 99 -8.44 -6.46 3.98
C GLY A 99 -9.96 -6.65 3.98
N THR A 100 -10.74 -5.57 3.91
CA THR A 100 -12.20 -5.65 3.90
C THR A 100 -12.84 -4.72 2.88
N GLN A 101 -14.11 -4.97 2.54
CA GLN A 101 -14.92 -4.06 1.73
C GLN A 101 -15.20 -2.71 2.40
N LYS A 102 -14.92 -2.57 3.71
CA LYS A 102 -15.29 -1.38 4.49
C LYS A 102 -14.40 -0.18 4.18
N ASP A 103 -13.25 -0.37 3.54
CA ASP A 103 -12.34 0.74 3.20
C ASP A 103 -13.04 1.78 2.32
N ARG A 104 -13.85 1.34 1.36
CA ARG A 104 -14.62 2.23 0.48
C ARG A 104 -15.50 3.22 1.26
N ILE A 105 -16.24 2.72 2.25
CA ILE A 105 -17.13 3.58 3.05
C ILE A 105 -16.36 4.36 4.12
N ALA A 106 -15.29 3.79 4.67
CA ALA A 106 -14.44 4.47 5.65
C ALA A 106 -13.78 5.72 5.04
N PHE A 107 -13.23 5.62 3.83
CA PHE A 107 -12.66 6.77 3.12
C PHE A 107 -13.73 7.81 2.79
N ALA A 108 -14.89 7.40 2.27
CA ALA A 108 -15.98 8.34 1.98
C ALA A 108 -16.46 9.10 3.24
N GLN A 109 -16.55 8.42 4.39
CA GLN A 109 -16.92 9.04 5.66
C GLN A 109 -15.83 9.97 6.20
N ALA A 110 -14.56 9.58 6.10
CA ALA A 110 -13.43 10.42 6.50
C ALA A 110 -13.35 11.70 5.64
N MET A 111 -13.56 11.58 4.33
CA MET A 111 -13.58 12.72 3.41
C MET A 111 -14.73 13.68 3.73
N ASP A 112 -15.95 13.18 4.00
CA ASP A 112 -17.07 14.05 4.39
C ASP A 112 -16.82 14.72 5.75
N ALA A 113 -16.18 14.02 6.70
CA ALA A 113 -15.79 14.60 7.99
C ALA A 113 -14.76 15.72 7.82
N MET A 114 -13.74 15.52 6.99
CA MET A 114 -12.76 16.56 6.64
C MET A 114 -13.42 17.78 6.01
N ARG A 115 -14.30 17.56 5.02
CA ARG A 115 -15.03 18.63 4.33
C ARG A 115 -15.90 19.46 5.28
N ARG A 116 -16.47 18.83 6.32
CA ARG A 116 -17.29 19.50 7.34
C ARG A 116 -16.48 20.11 8.48
N GLY A 117 -15.17 19.91 8.50
CA GLY A 117 -14.30 20.41 9.56
C GLY A 117 -14.45 19.67 10.89
N PHE A 118 -14.88 18.40 10.88
CA PHE A 118 -14.91 17.59 12.10
C PHE A 118 -13.50 17.11 12.47
N GLU A 119 -13.16 17.21 13.75
CA GLU A 119 -11.85 16.77 14.26
C GLU A 119 -11.88 15.34 14.80
N THR A 120 -13.06 14.75 14.96
CA THR A 120 -13.21 13.44 15.60
C THR A 120 -14.36 12.66 14.96
N MET A 121 -14.12 11.38 14.72
CA MET A 121 -15.12 10.41 14.29
C MET A 121 -15.24 9.31 15.34
N THR A 122 -16.47 8.92 15.65
CA THR A 122 -16.76 7.77 16.52
C THR A 122 -17.61 6.78 15.74
N LEU A 123 -17.24 5.51 15.80
CA LEU A 123 -17.89 4.43 15.07
C LEU A 123 -18.31 3.34 16.05
N ALA A 124 -19.47 2.73 15.81
CA ALA A 124 -19.88 1.48 16.41
C ALA A 124 -20.04 0.47 15.27
N THR A 125 -19.35 -0.67 15.36
CA THR A 125 -19.27 -1.67 14.30
C THR A 125 -19.49 -3.07 14.85
#